data_AF-A0A0G0WP97-F1
#
_entry.id   AF-A0A0G0WP97-F1
#
_cell.length_a   1.000
_cell.length_b   1.000
_cell.length_c   1.000
_cell.angle_alpha   90.00
_cell.angle_beta   90.00
_cell.angle_gamma   90.00
#
_symmetry.space_group_name_H-M   'P 1'
#
loop_
_entity.id
_entity.type
_entity.pdbx_description
1 polymer ?
#
loop_
_entity_poly.entity_id
_entity_poly.type
_entity_poly.pdbx_seq_one_letter_code
_entity_poly.pdbx_strand_id
1 'polypeptide(L)'
;YAHGMSTRDIQDHLEETFGMDVSPTTISTITEKIWPLVEAWQTRNLEAVYPFVFLDAIHINLKRDGRIQNTAVYICLGISTTGHKDILGHWVGDGAEGANFWLSVVTDLKNRGVSDIFIACVDGLTGFGEAIRAVFPNTQVQRCITHQSGTHSSMWGGKTKKR
;
A
#
# COMPACT_ATOMS: atom_id res chain seq x y z
N TYR A 1 12.57 -13.27 1.01
CA TYR A 1 11.90 -12.33 0.07
C TYR A 1 11.20 -11.21 0.84
N ALA A 2 10.34 -11.51 1.82
CA ALA A 2 9.62 -10.50 2.62
C ALA A 2 10.49 -9.47 3.37
N HIS A 3 11.75 -9.80 3.68
CA HIS A 3 12.72 -8.87 4.28
C HIS A 3 13.47 -7.99 3.26
N GLY A 4 13.06 -7.96 1.98
CA GLY A 4 13.72 -7.19 0.92
C GLY A 4 14.96 -7.85 0.31
N MET A 5 15.20 -9.12 0.63
CA MET A 5 16.29 -9.93 0.05
C MET A 5 15.98 -10.34 -1.39
N SER A 6 16.98 -10.24 -2.27
CA SER A 6 16.90 -10.76 -3.64
C SER A 6 16.75 -12.29 -3.64
N THR A 7 16.28 -12.88 -4.75
CA THR A 7 16.20 -14.35 -4.86
C THR A 7 17.56 -15.03 -4.73
N ARG A 8 18.65 -14.32 -5.09
CA ARG A 8 20.02 -14.80 -4.90
C ARG A 8 20.46 -14.68 -3.44
N ASP A 9 20.15 -13.57 -2.77
CA ASP A 9 20.45 -13.40 -1.34
C ASP A 9 19.76 -14.48 -0.48
N ILE A 10 18.56 -14.90 -0.89
CA ILE A 10 17.82 -15.99 -0.23
C ILE A 10 18.47 -17.36 -0.50
N GLN A 11 18.93 -17.60 -1.73
CA GLN A 11 19.68 -18.82 -2.07
C GLN A 11 20.94 -18.91 -1.21
N ASP A 12 21.76 -17.86 -1.23
CA ASP A 12 23.03 -17.80 -0.49
C ASP A 12 22.79 -18.05 1.01
N HIS A 13 21.74 -17.43 1.58
CA HIS A 13 21.38 -17.63 2.99
C HIS A 13 20.91 -19.06 3.32
N LEU A 14 20.16 -19.71 2.42
CA LEU A 14 19.68 -21.08 2.60
C LEU A 14 20.81 -22.10 2.48
N GLU A 15 21.78 -21.84 1.62
CA GLU A 15 23.00 -22.65 1.49
C GLU A 15 23.89 -22.50 2.74
N GLU A 16 24.15 -21.27 3.19
CA GLU A 16 24.99 -21.00 4.37
C GLU A 16 24.39 -21.52 5.68
N THR A 17 23.08 -21.38 5.88
CA THR A 17 22.44 -21.68 7.16
C THR A 17 21.95 -23.13 7.25
N PHE A 18 21.48 -23.69 6.14
CA PHE A 18 20.79 -24.98 6.12
C PHE A 18 21.42 -26.01 5.17
N GLY A 19 22.48 -25.65 4.44
CA GLY A 19 23.12 -26.52 3.45
C GLY A 19 22.19 -26.93 2.30
N MET A 20 21.14 -26.14 2.04
CA MET A 20 20.15 -26.43 1.01
C MET A 20 20.49 -25.67 -0.27
N ASP A 21 20.81 -26.39 -1.35
CA ASP A 21 20.95 -25.80 -2.67
C ASP A 21 19.56 -25.61 -3.32
N VAL A 22 19.04 -24.38 -3.23
CA VAL A 22 17.75 -24.01 -3.78
C VAL A 22 17.95 -22.93 -4.84
N SER A 23 17.65 -23.27 -6.10
CA SER A 23 17.81 -22.32 -7.20
C SER A 23 16.92 -21.07 -7.04
N PRO A 24 17.33 -19.91 -7.59
CA PRO A 24 16.50 -18.70 -7.62
C PRO A 24 15.15 -18.92 -8.30
N THR A 25 15.12 -19.82 -9.29
CA THR A 25 13.88 -20.22 -9.99
C THR A 25 12.93 -20.95 -9.05
N THR A 26 13.44 -21.87 -8.23
CA THR A 26 12.65 -22.56 -7.20
C THR A 26 12.09 -21.58 -6.18
N ILE A 27 12.90 -20.59 -5.75
CA ILE A 27 12.46 -19.53 -4.83
C ILE A 27 11.35 -18.70 -5.48
N SER A 28 11.48 -18.32 -6.75
CA SER A 28 10.42 -17.64 -7.51
C SER A 28 9.14 -18.47 -7.59
N THR A 29 9.23 -19.76 -7.92
CA THR A 29 8.06 -20.67 -7.97
C THR A 29 7.38 -20.82 -6.61
N ILE A 30 8.15 -20.81 -5.51
CA ILE A 30 7.58 -20.82 -4.15
C ILE A 30 6.86 -19.50 -3.88
N THR A 31 7.42 -18.36 -4.28
CA THR A 31 6.75 -17.06 -4.11
C THR A 31 5.47 -16.95 -4.93
N GLU A 32 5.42 -17.56 -6.12
CA GLU A 32 4.20 -17.61 -6.95
C GLU A 32 3.05 -18.35 -6.23
N LYS A 33 3.34 -19.35 -5.39
CA LYS A 33 2.31 -20.05 -4.60
C LYS A 33 1.62 -19.17 -3.56
N ILE A 34 2.23 -18.02 -3.20
CA ILE A 34 1.66 -17.07 -2.24
C ILE A 34 0.72 -16.09 -2.96
N TRP A 35 0.78 -15.98 -4.29
CA TRP A 35 -0.02 -15.03 -5.05
C TRP A 35 -1.54 -15.14 -4.79
N PRO A 36 -2.15 -16.34 -4.75
CA PRO A 36 -3.56 -16.46 -4.42
C PRO A 36 -3.91 -15.95 -3.01
N LEU A 37 -2.99 -16.05 -2.05
CA LEU A 37 -3.18 -15.51 -0.70
C LEU A 37 -3.12 -13.98 -0.70
N VAL A 38 -2.26 -13.39 -1.55
CA VAL A 38 -2.19 -11.93 -1.73
C VAL A 38 -3.47 -11.41 -2.35
N GLU A 39 -3.98 -12.07 -3.40
CA GLU A 39 -5.23 -11.70 -4.06
C GLU A 39 -6.43 -11.84 -3.09
N ALA A 40 -6.50 -12.94 -2.34
CA ALA A 40 -7.52 -13.14 -1.31
C ALA A 40 -7.43 -12.07 -0.21
N TRP A 41 -6.22 -11.72 0.23
CA TRP A 41 -6.01 -10.65 1.20
C TRP A 41 -6.43 -9.29 0.64
N GLN A 42 -6.11 -8.99 -0.63
CA GLN A 42 -6.42 -7.71 -1.27
C GLN A 42 -7.90 -7.54 -1.54
N THR A 43 -8.65 -8.63 -1.73
CA THR A 43 -10.11 -8.62 -1.97
C THR A 43 -10.94 -8.94 -0.73
N ARG A 44 -10.31 -9.16 0.43
CA ARG A 44 -11.02 -9.50 1.67
C ARG A 44 -12.04 -8.44 2.06
N ASN A 45 -13.13 -8.89 2.70
CA ASN A 45 -14.10 -8.01 3.34
C ASN A 45 -13.43 -7.20 4.47
N LEU A 46 -13.83 -5.94 4.58
CA LEU A 46 -13.36 -5.00 5.58
C LEU A 46 -14.46 -4.74 6.62
N GLU A 47 -14.08 -4.21 7.78
CA GLU A 47 -15.05 -3.72 8.76
C GLU A 47 -15.92 -2.59 8.19
N ALA A 48 -17.14 -2.48 8.69
CA ALA A 48 -18.10 -1.50 8.20
C ALA A 48 -17.72 -0.05 8.54
N VAL A 49 -16.99 0.18 9.64
CA VAL A 49 -16.69 1.54 10.11
C VAL A 49 -15.23 1.65 10.53
N TYR A 50 -14.56 2.69 10.01
CA TYR A 50 -13.20 3.05 10.42
C TYR A 50 -13.19 4.49 10.95
N PRO A 51 -12.90 4.71 12.26
CA PRO A 51 -12.74 6.05 12.79
C PRO A 51 -11.66 6.88 12.09
N PHE A 52 -10.54 6.25 11.72
CA PHE A 52 -9.45 6.91 11.00
C PHE A 52 -8.97 6.07 9.83
N VAL A 53 -8.73 6.72 8.71
CA VAL A 53 -8.04 6.15 7.56
C VAL A 53 -6.92 7.10 7.12
N PHE A 54 -5.76 6.56 6.82
CA PHE A 54 -4.63 7.28 6.24
C PHE A 54 -4.34 6.74 4.85
N LEU A 55 -4.31 7.63 3.86
CA LEU A 55 -3.91 7.27 2.50
C LEU A 55 -2.63 8.01 2.16
N ASP A 56 -1.62 7.24 1.78
CA ASP A 56 -0.26 7.73 1.51
C ASP A 56 0.30 7.02 0.27
N ALA A 57 1.33 7.59 -0.35
CA ALA A 57 2.00 7.07 -1.53
C ALA A 57 3.49 6.83 -1.25
N ILE A 58 3.99 5.65 -1.60
CA ILE A 58 5.42 5.37 -1.67
C ILE A 58 5.87 5.25 -3.12
N HIS A 59 7.01 5.83 -3.44
CA HIS A 59 7.58 5.80 -4.78
C HIS A 59 8.59 4.66 -4.88
N ILE A 60 8.35 3.71 -5.77
CA ILE A 60 9.23 2.56 -6.01
C ILE A 60 9.62 2.48 -7.47
N ASN A 61 10.88 2.13 -7.73
CA ASN A 61 11.38 1.93 -9.09
C ASN A 61 10.95 0.54 -9.58
N LEU A 62 9.97 0.50 -10.48
CA LEU A 62 9.47 -0.73 -11.10
C LEU A 62 10.02 -0.87 -12.52
N LYS A 63 10.41 -2.09 -12.88
CA LYS A 63 10.75 -2.41 -14.27
C LYS A 63 9.48 -2.79 -15.02
N ARG A 64 9.01 -1.94 -15.94
CA ARG A 64 7.88 -2.20 -16.84
C ARG A 64 8.34 -2.02 -18.28
N ASP A 65 8.04 -2.99 -19.14
CA ASP A 65 8.39 -2.98 -20.58
C ASP A 65 9.86 -2.69 -20.85
N GLY A 66 10.75 -3.28 -20.03
CA GLY A 66 12.20 -3.11 -20.15
C GLY A 66 12.75 -1.77 -19.66
N ARG A 67 11.91 -0.83 -19.21
CA ARG A 67 12.30 0.46 -18.64
C ARG A 67 12.05 0.52 -17.14
N ILE A 68 12.96 1.16 -16.41
CA ILE A 68 12.74 1.47 -14.99
C ILE A 68 11.90 2.74 -14.93
N GLN A 69 10.74 2.65 -14.28
CA GLN A 69 9.83 3.76 -14.07
C GLN A 69 9.67 3.96 -12.57
N ASN A 70 9.75 5.22 -12.12
CA ASN A 70 9.42 5.55 -10.74
C ASN A 70 7.89 5.57 -10.63
N THR A 71 7.33 4.62 -9.88
CA THR A 71 5.90 4.36 -9.79
C THR A 71 5.42 4.56 -8.36
N ALA A 72 4.37 5.36 -8.19
CA ALA A 72 3.69 5.50 -6.92
C ALA A 72 2.88 4.23 -6.59
N VAL A 73 3.03 3.74 -5.36
CA VAL A 73 2.18 2.72 -4.75
C VAL A 73 1.46 3.37 -3.60
N TYR A 74 0.14 3.41 -3.71
CA TYR A 74 -0.74 3.99 -2.71
C TYR A 74 -1.12 2.93 -1.70
N ILE A 75 -1.09 3.29 -0.43
CA ILE A 75 -1.38 2.40 0.69
C ILE A 75 -2.44 3.05 1.55
N CYS A 76 -3.45 2.25 1.93
CA CYS A 76 -4.51 2.67 2.83
C CYS A 76 -4.35 1.97 4.18
N LEU A 77 -4.10 2.74 5.24
CA LEU A 77 -4.04 2.27 6.62
C LEU A 77 -5.34 2.65 7.33
N GLY A 78 -6.07 1.67 7.84
CA GLY A 78 -7.26 1.88 8.67
C GLY A 78 -6.98 1.66 10.14
N ILE A 79 -7.67 2.43 10.99
CA ILE A 79 -7.78 2.16 12.43
C ILE A 79 -9.21 1.74 12.70
N SER A 80 -9.41 0.52 13.22
CA SER A 80 -10.73 -0.01 13.56
C SER A 80 -11.32 0.71 14.78
N THR A 81 -12.60 0.45 15.04
CA THR A 81 -13.28 0.94 16.26
C THR A 81 -12.67 0.42 17.57
N THR A 82 -11.95 -0.71 17.51
CA THR A 82 -11.22 -1.28 18.64
C THR A 82 -9.80 -0.72 18.78
N GLY A 83 -9.38 0.18 17.89
CA GLY A 83 -8.05 0.79 17.89
C GLY A 83 -6.97 -0.05 17.18
N HIS A 84 -7.36 -1.15 16.51
CA HIS A 84 -6.43 -1.98 15.75
C HIS A 84 -6.04 -1.30 14.43
N LYS A 85 -4.74 -1.28 14.11
CA LYS A 85 -4.21 -0.72 12.86
C LYS A 85 -4.04 -1.83 11.84
N ASP A 86 -4.62 -1.67 10.65
CA ASP A 86 -4.49 -2.65 9.56
C ASP A 86 -4.35 -1.98 8.20
N ILE A 87 -3.64 -2.64 7.28
CA ILE A 87 -3.50 -2.22 5.88
C ILE A 87 -4.72 -2.69 5.12
N LEU A 88 -5.59 -1.76 4.75
CA LEU A 88 -6.84 -2.08 4.06
C LEU A 88 -6.59 -2.48 2.60
N GLY A 89 -5.55 -1.92 1.98
CA GLY A 89 -5.18 -2.25 0.61
C GLY A 89 -3.98 -1.46 0.13
N HIS A 90 -3.51 -1.84 -1.06
CA HIS A 90 -2.53 -1.08 -1.83
C HIS A 90 -2.92 -1.06 -3.31
N TRP A 91 -2.53 0.00 -4.01
CA TRP A 91 -2.81 0.20 -5.43
C TRP A 91 -1.58 0.76 -6.12
N VAL A 92 -1.20 0.16 -7.25
CA VAL A 92 -0.07 0.63 -8.03
C VAL A 92 -0.56 1.65 -9.05
N GLY A 93 -0.04 2.86 -8.99
CA GLY A 93 -0.33 3.89 -9.96
C GLY A 93 0.12 3.48 -11.37
N ASP A 94 -0.63 3.91 -12.38
CA ASP A 94 -0.31 3.74 -13.80
C ASP A 94 0.34 4.98 -14.41
N GLY A 95 0.59 6.02 -13.59
CA GLY A 95 1.14 7.31 -14.02
C GLY A 95 0.07 8.38 -14.28
N ALA A 96 -1.22 8.04 -14.23
CA ALA A 96 -2.33 8.98 -14.28
C ALA A 96 -2.86 9.27 -12.85
N GLU A 97 -2.05 9.96 -12.05
CA GLU A 97 -2.45 10.40 -10.71
C GLU A 97 -3.55 11.48 -10.82
N GLY A 98 -4.82 11.09 -10.73
CA GLY A 98 -5.94 12.00 -10.90
C GLY A 98 -7.17 11.61 -10.07
N ALA A 99 -8.18 12.48 -10.06
CA ALA A 99 -9.41 12.29 -9.28
C ALA A 99 -10.10 10.93 -9.54
N ASN A 100 -10.05 10.42 -10.78
CA ASN A 100 -10.64 9.14 -11.14
C ASN A 100 -9.94 7.94 -10.48
N PHE A 101 -8.62 8.00 -10.31
CA PHE A 101 -7.87 6.97 -9.62
C PHE A 101 -8.27 6.93 -8.14
N TRP A 102 -8.34 8.09 -7.49
CA TRP A 102 -8.77 8.14 -6.09
C TRP A 102 -10.21 7.69 -5.90
N LEU A 103 -11.09 8.03 -6.84
CA LEU A 103 -12.46 7.53 -6.83
C LEU A 103 -12.52 6.01 -6.92
N SER A 104 -11.68 5.38 -7.75
CA SER A 104 -11.64 3.92 -7.85
C SER A 104 -11.14 3.26 -6.56
N VAL A 105 -10.09 3.80 -5.94
CA VAL A 105 -9.56 3.34 -4.65
C VAL A 105 -10.62 3.41 -3.55
N VAL A 106 -11.29 4.57 -3.42
CA VAL A 106 -12.30 4.77 -2.37
C VAL A 106 -13.56 3.93 -2.64
N THR A 107 -13.92 3.73 -3.92
CA THR A 107 -15.02 2.84 -4.30
C THR A 107 -14.70 1.38 -4.01
N ASP A 108 -13.45 0.93 -4.20
CA ASP A 108 -13.01 -0.43 -3.83
C ASP A 108 -13.20 -0.69 -2.33
N LEU A 109 -12.80 0.26 -1.47
CA LEU A 109 -13.03 0.16 -0.02
C LEU A 109 -14.52 -0.03 0.31
N LYS A 110 -15.39 0.74 -0.34
CA LYS A 110 -16.85 0.62 -0.16
C LYS A 110 -17.39 -0.73 -0.63
N ASN A 111 -16.94 -1.20 -1.80
CA ASN A 111 -17.34 -2.50 -2.35
C ASN A 111 -16.91 -3.67 -1.44
N ARG A 112 -15.82 -3.50 -0.70
CA ARG A 112 -15.31 -4.47 0.26
C ARG A 112 -15.97 -4.39 1.65
N GLY A 113 -17.00 -3.55 1.81
CA GLY A 113 -17.86 -3.53 3.00
C GLY A 113 -17.74 -2.29 3.88
N VAL A 114 -16.81 -1.38 3.58
CA VAL A 114 -16.70 -0.11 4.34
C VAL A 114 -17.94 0.74 4.07
N SER A 115 -18.66 1.04 5.14
CA SER A 115 -19.89 1.84 5.10
C SER A 115 -19.64 3.28 5.52
N ASP A 116 -18.74 3.52 6.48
CA ASP A 116 -18.42 4.86 6.96
C ASP A 116 -16.95 5.02 7.38
N ILE A 117 -16.43 6.24 7.16
CA ILE A 117 -15.09 6.67 7.58
C ILE A 117 -15.26 8.02 8.24
N PHE A 118 -14.85 8.18 9.51
CA PHE A 118 -15.06 9.46 10.19
C PHE A 118 -14.04 10.49 9.77
N ILE A 119 -12.74 10.13 9.80
CA ILE A 119 -11.63 11.02 9.44
C ILE A 119 -10.74 10.33 8.42
N ALA A 120 -10.56 10.97 7.27
CA ALA A 120 -9.60 10.56 6.25
C ALA A 120 -8.43 11.54 6.20
N CYS A 121 -7.24 11.04 6.52
CA CYS A 121 -5.98 11.77 6.46
C CYS A 121 -5.29 11.51 5.13
N VAL A 122 -5.20 12.55 4.30
CA VAL A 122 -4.62 12.45 2.95
C VAL A 122 -3.51 13.45 2.73
N ASP A 123 -2.63 13.16 1.77
CA ASP A 123 -1.78 14.20 1.20
C ASP A 123 -2.65 15.21 0.43
N GLY A 124 -2.21 16.47 0.35
CA GLY A 124 -2.97 17.59 -0.21
C GLY A 124 -3.19 17.55 -1.72
N LEU A 125 -3.21 16.36 -2.34
CA LEU A 125 -3.35 16.13 -3.77
C LEU A 125 -4.72 16.61 -4.26
N THR A 126 -4.71 17.29 -5.41
CA THR A 126 -5.89 17.87 -6.05
C THR A 126 -6.89 16.78 -6.43
N GLY A 127 -8.18 16.95 -6.10
CA GLY A 127 -9.24 16.02 -6.47
C GLY A 127 -9.45 14.85 -5.49
N PHE A 128 -8.55 14.65 -4.52
CA PHE A 128 -8.61 13.51 -3.61
C PHE A 128 -9.71 13.69 -2.55
N GLY A 129 -9.80 14.88 -1.96
CA GLY A 129 -10.84 15.18 -0.98
C GLY A 129 -12.25 15.10 -1.58
N GLU A 130 -12.40 15.51 -2.84
CA GLU A 130 -13.65 15.40 -3.60
C GLU A 130 -14.02 13.93 -3.85
N ALA A 131 -13.07 13.09 -4.26
CA ALA A 131 -13.29 11.66 -4.46
C ALA A 131 -13.75 10.95 -3.18
N ILE A 132 -13.15 11.28 -2.03
CA ILE A 132 -13.57 10.73 -0.73
C ILE A 132 -15.01 11.13 -0.43
N ARG A 133 -15.35 12.43 -0.52
CA ARG A 133 -16.70 12.92 -0.21
C ARG A 133 -17.76 12.42 -1.19
N ALA A 134 -17.38 12.10 -2.43
CA ALA A 134 -18.30 11.49 -3.39
C ALA A 134 -18.77 10.09 -2.97
N VAL A 135 -17.91 9.33 -2.28
CA VAL A 135 -18.22 7.95 -1.86
C VAL A 135 -18.69 7.88 -0.40
N PHE A 136 -18.06 8.68 0.47
CA PHE A 136 -18.30 8.81 1.90
C PHE A 136 -18.58 10.28 2.27
N PRO A 137 -19.82 10.76 2.10
CA PRO A 137 -20.15 12.19 2.20
C PRO A 137 -19.98 12.78 3.60
N ASN A 138 -20.05 11.95 4.64
CA ASN A 138 -19.90 12.37 6.04
C ASN A 138 -18.45 12.40 6.51
N THR A 139 -17.50 11.91 5.70
CA THR A 139 -16.09 11.85 6.08
C THR A 139 -15.46 13.23 6.16
N GLN A 140 -14.81 13.51 7.29
CA GLN A 140 -13.96 14.68 7.44
C GLN A 140 -12.60 14.42 6.81
N VAL A 141 -12.31 15.14 5.73
CA VAL A 141 -11.00 15.07 5.07
C VAL A 141 -10.04 16.04 5.74
N GLN A 142 -8.98 15.51 6.33
CA GLN A 142 -7.90 16.27 6.94
C GLN A 142 -6.61 16.11 6.14
N ARG A 143 -5.89 17.21 5.94
CA ARG A 143 -4.53 17.14 5.39
C ARG A 143 -3.59 16.55 6.43
N CYS A 144 -2.80 15.56 6.02
CA CYS A 144 -1.89 14.88 6.92
C CYS A 144 -0.78 15.83 7.44
N ILE A 145 -0.64 15.94 8.76
CA ILE A 145 0.35 16.82 9.40
C ILE A 145 1.80 16.39 9.14
N THR A 146 2.04 15.08 8.93
CA THR A 146 3.39 14.56 8.63
C THR A 146 3.87 15.06 7.27
N HIS A 147 2.96 15.14 6.30
CA HIS A 147 3.22 15.74 4.99
C HIS A 147 3.32 17.27 5.07
N GLN A 148 2.50 17.92 5.89
CA GLN A 148 2.54 19.38 6.08
C GLN A 148 3.87 19.89 6.68
N SER A 149 4.52 19.09 7.52
CA SER A 149 5.74 19.49 8.25
C SER A 149 7.03 19.39 7.42
N GLY A 150 6.94 19.21 6.09
CA GLY A 150 8.10 19.16 5.18
C GLY A 150 9.05 17.99 5.43
N THR A 151 8.69 17.05 6.30
CA THR A 151 9.48 15.85 6.52
C THR A 151 8.93 14.80 5.56
N HIS A 152 9.62 14.56 4.44
CA HIS A 152 9.48 13.37 3.58
C HIS A 152 9.83 12.08 4.35
N SER A 153 9.33 11.93 5.57
CA SER A 153 9.27 10.67 6.28
C SER A 153 7.86 10.18 6.02
N SER A 154 7.72 9.33 5.01
CA SER A 154 6.52 8.54 4.83
C SER A 154 6.05 8.03 6.18
N MET A 155 4.73 7.94 6.39
CA MET A 155 4.15 7.40 7.63
C MET A 155 4.70 6.00 7.97
N TRP A 156 5.26 5.36 6.95
CA TRP A 156 5.85 4.03 6.83
C TRP A 156 7.33 3.91 7.24
N GLY A 157 7.92 4.91 7.89
CA GLY A 157 9.20 4.80 8.61
C GLY A 157 10.29 3.96 7.93
N GLY A 158 10.99 4.51 6.94
CA GLY A 158 12.12 3.84 6.28
C GLY A 158 13.20 4.82 5.82
N LYS A 159 13.94 5.42 6.76
CA LYS A 159 15.16 6.18 6.43
C LYS A 159 16.36 5.25 6.38
N THR A 160 16.65 4.62 5.25
CA THR A 160 18.05 4.37 4.89
C THR A 160 18.62 5.66 4.32
N LYS A 161 19.21 6.48 5.20
CA LYS A 161 20.16 7.51 4.78
C LYS A 161 21.28 6.80 4.02
N LYS A 162 21.30 6.88 2.69
CA LYS A 162 22.56 6.71 1.97
C LYS A 162 23.44 7.91 2.32
N ARG A 163 24.56 7.62 2.96
CA ARG A 163 25.70 8.54 3.07
C ARG A 163 26.20 8.91 1.69
#